data_AF-A0A974H4C3-F1
#
_entry.id   AF-A0A974H4C3-F1
#
_cell.length_a   1.000
_cell.length_b   1.000
_cell.length_c   1.000
_cell.angle_alpha   90.00
_cell.angle_beta   90.00
_cell.angle_gamma   90.00
#
_symmetry.space_group_name_H-M   'P 1'
#
loop_
_entity.id
_entity.type
_entity.pdbx_description
1 polymer ?
#
loop_
_entity_poly.entity_id
_entity_poly.type
_entity_poly.pdbx_seq_one_letter_code
_entity_poly.pdbx_strand_id
1 'polypeptide(L)'
;MPRKRQRVQTLHNAPCKMVLLESTEQNEPPSSCSEEQNPKMSRYFQNLKVRLPSEFYNQPCIELAKSFLGQVLVHKLPDGTELRGRIVETESYLGGEDEASHSRGGKRTERNVAMYMKPGTIYVYQIYGIYFCMNVSSKGDGAAVLLRSLEPLEGLDMMRNYRNGRRHEKAKPLKDSELCNGPSKLCQALDLNKNYNRRDLSDDQDTWMEAGSKILDQDIVSCARIGIGSAGEWAKKPLRFYIKGNKYVSVRDKVAEANS
;
A
#
# COMPACT_ATOMS: atom_id res chain seq x y z
N MET A 1 -12.17 37.60 -47.01
CA MET A 1 -12.41 38.88 -46.30
C MET A 1 -13.01 38.61 -44.93
N PRO A 2 -12.35 39.04 -43.84
CA PRO A 2 -13.06 39.41 -42.61
C PRO A 2 -12.76 40.87 -42.22
N ARG A 3 -13.80 41.57 -41.75
CA ARG A 3 -13.79 43.01 -41.43
C ARG A 3 -13.07 43.31 -40.11
N LYS A 4 -12.44 44.49 -40.13
CA LYS A 4 -11.63 45.17 -39.11
C LYS A 4 -12.51 46.05 -38.18
N ARG A 5 -11.93 46.40 -37.01
CA ARG A 5 -12.13 47.61 -36.16
C ARG A 5 -13.33 47.61 -35.19
N GLN A 6 -13.31 48.23 -34.00
CA GLN A 6 -12.37 49.17 -33.36
C GLN A 6 -12.60 49.26 -31.83
N ARG A 7 -11.55 49.59 -31.07
CA ARG A 7 -11.59 50.14 -29.68
C ARG A 7 -12.08 51.59 -29.69
N VAL A 8 -12.74 52.03 -28.62
CA VAL A 8 -12.75 53.44 -28.16
C VAL A 8 -12.66 53.49 -26.63
N GLN A 9 -11.90 54.49 -26.14
CA GLN A 9 -11.46 54.73 -24.77
C GLN A 9 -12.41 55.63 -23.95
N THR A 10 -12.32 55.42 -22.63
CA THR A 10 -12.57 56.26 -21.43
C THR A 10 -12.85 57.76 -21.56
N LEU A 11 -13.66 58.30 -20.63
CA LEU A 11 -13.42 59.58 -19.93
C LEU A 11 -14.01 59.58 -18.50
N HIS A 12 -13.27 60.20 -17.56
CA HIS A 12 -13.55 60.42 -16.12
C HIS A 12 -14.43 61.66 -15.86
N ASN A 13 -15.20 61.68 -14.76
CA ASN A 13 -15.04 62.59 -13.59
C ASN A 13 -16.26 62.61 -12.64
N ALA A 14 -15.96 62.56 -11.33
CA ALA A 14 -16.85 62.78 -10.16
C ALA A 14 -17.03 64.31 -9.89
N PRO A 15 -17.63 64.83 -8.77
CA PRO A 15 -18.23 64.19 -7.58
C PRO A 15 -19.57 64.81 -7.10
N CYS A 16 -20.23 64.23 -6.09
CA CYS A 16 -21.32 64.90 -5.36
C CYS A 16 -21.04 64.93 -3.84
N LYS A 17 -21.31 66.10 -3.24
CA LYS A 17 -20.93 66.54 -1.90
C LYS A 17 -21.83 65.99 -0.79
N MET A 18 -21.19 65.87 0.38
CA MET A 18 -21.69 65.56 1.71
C MET A 18 -22.60 66.65 2.29
N VAL A 19 -23.56 66.26 3.14
CA VAL A 19 -24.20 67.12 4.15
C VAL A 19 -23.93 66.51 5.53
N LEU A 20 -23.40 67.34 6.43
CA LEU A 20 -23.08 67.05 7.82
C LEU A 20 -24.31 67.20 8.73
N LEU A 21 -24.48 66.29 9.68
CA LEU A 21 -25.09 66.53 10.98
C LEU A 21 -24.31 65.72 12.02
N GLU A 22 -23.64 66.44 12.91
CA GLU A 22 -22.91 65.92 14.06
C GLU A 22 -23.88 65.52 15.17
N SER A 23 -23.62 64.40 15.85
CA SER A 23 -23.71 64.33 17.31
C SER A 23 -23.18 63.00 17.87
N THR A 24 -22.37 63.16 18.94
CA THR A 24 -22.05 62.24 20.03
C THR A 24 -21.07 61.09 19.77
N GLU A 25 -19.84 61.28 20.26
CA GLU A 25 -18.89 60.21 20.58
C GLU A 25 -19.29 59.44 21.85
N GLN A 26 -18.74 58.21 21.92
CA GLN A 26 -18.40 57.39 23.11
C GLN A 26 -19.32 56.19 23.43
N ASN A 27 -19.00 55.03 22.84
CA ASN A 27 -18.43 53.86 23.54
C ASN A 27 -18.47 52.62 22.63
N GLU A 28 -17.31 52.10 22.23
CA GLU A 28 -17.19 50.84 21.49
C GLU A 28 -17.44 49.62 22.40
N PRO A 29 -18.21 48.61 21.97
CA PRO A 29 -18.21 47.28 22.57
C PRO A 29 -17.18 46.36 21.87
N PRO A 30 -16.57 45.42 22.61
CA PRO A 30 -15.49 44.60 22.08
C PRO A 30 -15.98 43.60 21.02
N SER A 31 -15.20 43.50 19.95
CA SER A 31 -15.24 42.44 18.95
C SER A 31 -15.06 41.06 19.61
N SER A 32 -16.12 40.24 19.57
CA SER A 32 -16.00 38.80 19.75
C SER A 32 -16.48 38.11 18.48
N CYS A 33 -15.55 37.81 17.57
CA CYS A 33 -15.77 36.84 16.51
C CYS A 33 -16.09 35.49 17.15
N SER A 34 -17.31 35.02 16.91
CA SER A 34 -17.75 33.68 17.26
C SER A 34 -16.85 32.64 16.61
N GLU A 35 -16.19 31.84 17.44
CA GLU A 35 -15.42 30.67 17.05
C GLU A 35 -16.30 29.71 16.24
N GLU A 36 -16.03 29.59 14.94
CA GLU A 36 -16.48 28.43 14.17
C GLU A 36 -15.74 27.20 14.70
N GLN A 37 -16.44 26.45 15.55
CA GLN A 37 -15.97 25.18 16.10
C GLN A 37 -15.85 24.15 14.98
N ASN A 38 -14.67 24.09 14.38
CA ASN A 38 -14.25 22.98 13.53
C ASN A 38 -14.31 21.68 14.38
N PRO A 39 -15.07 20.65 14.02
CA PRO A 39 -15.26 19.50 14.90
C PRO A 39 -13.92 18.79 15.11
N LYS A 40 -13.45 18.73 16.37
CA LYS A 40 -12.26 17.98 16.78
C LYS A 40 -12.49 16.50 16.49
N MET A 41 -12.04 16.03 15.33
CA MET A 41 -12.00 14.62 15.01
C MET A 41 -11.11 13.90 16.03
N SER A 42 -11.66 12.85 16.64
CA SER A 42 -10.93 11.95 17.54
C SER A 42 -9.70 11.38 16.84
N ARG A 43 -8.54 11.41 17.52
CA ARG A 43 -7.27 10.80 17.06
C ARG A 43 -7.37 9.32 16.69
N TYR A 44 -8.47 8.66 17.05
CA TYR A 44 -8.74 7.24 16.82
C TYR A 44 -9.48 6.95 15.49
N PHE A 45 -9.94 7.96 14.76
CA PHE A 45 -10.76 7.80 13.54
C PHE A 45 -10.12 8.39 12.28
N GLN A 46 -8.81 8.24 12.10
CA GLN A 46 -8.18 8.55 10.81
C GLN A 46 -8.29 7.34 9.87
N ASN A 47 -9.45 7.19 9.22
CA ASN A 47 -9.60 6.44 7.97
C ASN A 47 -8.92 7.24 6.84
N LEU A 48 -7.61 7.40 6.94
CA LEU A 48 -6.84 8.07 5.90
C LEU A 48 -6.59 7.06 4.78
N LYS A 49 -7.46 7.05 3.77
CA LYS A 49 -7.21 6.44 2.44
C LYS A 49 -6.11 7.24 1.72
N VAL A 50 -4.94 7.35 2.35
CA VAL A 50 -3.81 8.14 1.89
C VAL A 50 -2.77 7.17 1.36
N ARG A 51 -2.46 7.31 0.08
CA ARG A 51 -1.38 6.56 -0.57
C ARG A 51 -0.06 6.80 0.14
N LEU A 52 0.71 5.73 0.36
CA LEU A 52 2.04 5.83 0.93
C LEU A 52 3.01 6.48 -0.07
N PRO A 53 3.77 7.50 0.34
CA PRO A 53 4.65 8.25 -0.54
C PRO A 53 5.91 7.44 -0.90
N SER A 54 6.67 7.89 -1.88
CA SER A 54 7.87 7.18 -2.38
C SER A 54 8.92 6.94 -1.28
N GLU A 55 9.03 7.87 -0.35
CA GLU A 55 9.95 7.87 0.79
C GLU A 55 9.67 6.72 1.75
N PHE A 56 8.41 6.29 1.87
CA PHE A 56 8.04 5.14 2.70
C PHE A 56 8.74 3.87 2.22
N TYR A 57 8.94 3.69 0.91
CA TYR A 57 9.56 2.47 0.39
C TYR A 57 11.09 2.48 0.51
N ASN A 58 11.71 3.65 0.71
CA ASN A 58 13.16 3.81 0.75
C ASN A 58 13.77 3.44 2.12
N GLN A 59 13.50 2.21 2.56
CA GLN A 59 13.95 1.66 3.84
C GLN A 59 14.71 0.34 3.62
N PRO A 60 15.66 -0.03 4.51
CA PRO A 60 16.26 -1.35 4.51
C PRO A 60 15.20 -2.48 4.47
N CYS A 61 15.50 -3.57 3.77
CA CYS A 61 14.53 -4.63 3.45
C CYS A 61 13.76 -5.20 4.66
N ILE A 62 14.43 -5.36 5.81
CA ILE A 62 13.80 -5.86 7.04
C ILE A 62 12.84 -4.83 7.64
N GLU A 63 13.27 -3.57 7.69
CA GLU A 63 12.46 -2.46 8.21
C GLU A 63 11.21 -2.26 7.33
N LEU A 64 11.39 -2.30 6.00
CA LEU A 64 10.29 -2.19 5.05
C LEU A 64 9.28 -3.35 5.19
N ALA A 65 9.76 -4.57 5.37
CA ALA A 65 8.87 -5.73 5.53
C ALA A 65 8.00 -5.61 6.79
N LYS A 66 8.60 -5.18 7.91
CA LYS A 66 7.85 -4.90 9.13
C LYS A 66 6.89 -3.72 8.95
N SER A 67 7.32 -2.64 8.29
CA SER A 67 6.48 -1.45 8.10
C SER A 67 5.29 -1.71 7.17
N PHE A 68 5.37 -2.70 6.28
CA PHE A 68 4.23 -3.16 5.47
C PHE A 68 3.12 -3.79 6.30
N LEU A 69 3.42 -4.41 7.45
CA LEU A 69 2.39 -5.01 8.29
C LEU A 69 1.40 -3.93 8.76
N GLY A 70 0.11 -4.20 8.55
CA GLY A 70 -0.98 -3.29 8.88
C GLY A 70 -1.34 -2.28 7.79
N GLN A 71 -0.49 -2.07 6.77
CA GLN A 71 -0.80 -1.23 5.61
C GLN A 71 -1.84 -1.92 4.70
N VAL A 72 -2.52 -1.16 3.86
CA VAL A 72 -3.57 -1.69 2.98
C VAL A 72 -3.09 -1.68 1.54
N LEU A 73 -2.99 -2.86 0.92
CA LEU A 73 -2.79 -2.98 -0.52
C LEU A 73 -4.15 -2.77 -1.22
N VAL A 74 -4.17 -1.88 -2.19
CA VAL A 74 -5.34 -1.58 -3.01
C VAL A 74 -5.07 -1.95 -4.45
N HIS A 75 -6.02 -2.63 -5.07
CA HIS A 75 -6.04 -2.86 -6.51
C HIS A 75 -7.35 -2.39 -7.11
N LYS A 76 -7.31 -1.47 -8.07
CA LYS A 76 -8.47 -0.93 -8.78
C LYS A 76 -8.62 -1.63 -10.12
N LEU A 77 -9.79 -2.24 -10.32
CA LEU A 77 -10.16 -2.93 -11.54
C LEU A 77 -10.56 -1.94 -12.65
N PRO A 78 -10.60 -2.37 -13.93
CA PRO A 78 -10.98 -1.50 -15.05
C PRO A 78 -12.38 -0.88 -14.94
N ASP A 79 -13.30 -1.51 -14.22
CA ASP A 79 -14.66 -1.00 -13.97
C ASP A 79 -14.74 0.02 -12.82
N GLY A 80 -13.60 0.33 -12.19
CA GLY A 80 -13.49 1.25 -11.06
C GLY A 80 -13.65 0.59 -9.69
N THR A 81 -13.96 -0.71 -9.62
CA THR A 81 -14.06 -1.44 -8.35
C THR A 81 -12.70 -1.52 -7.66
N GLU A 82 -12.64 -1.23 -6.37
CA GLU A 82 -11.43 -1.38 -5.56
C GLU A 82 -11.46 -2.67 -4.72
N LEU A 83 -10.39 -3.43 -4.82
CA LEU A 83 -10.11 -4.59 -3.97
C LEU A 83 -9.08 -4.17 -2.93
N ARG A 84 -9.39 -4.40 -1.65
CA ARG A 84 -8.54 -3.93 -0.54
C ARG A 84 -8.18 -5.08 0.38
N GLY A 85 -6.91 -5.17 0.74
CA GLY A 85 -6.41 -6.17 1.69
C GLY A 85 -5.34 -5.59 2.60
N ARG A 86 -5.53 -5.71 3.92
CA ARG A 86 -4.50 -5.34 4.90
C ARG A 86 -3.39 -6.37 4.86
N ILE A 87 -2.14 -5.94 4.76
CA ILE A 87 -0.98 -6.83 4.76
C ILE A 87 -0.78 -7.37 6.19
N VAL A 88 -0.76 -8.71 6.32
CA VAL A 88 -0.62 -9.40 7.61
C VAL A 88 0.61 -10.30 7.67
N GLU A 89 1.27 -10.56 6.54
CA GLU A 89 2.46 -11.39 6.44
C GLU A 89 3.36 -10.97 5.27
N THR A 90 4.67 -10.90 5.54
CA THR A 90 5.71 -10.52 4.58
C THR A 90 6.98 -11.34 4.77
N GLU A 91 7.82 -11.43 3.74
CA GLU A 91 9.20 -11.96 3.84
C GLU A 91 10.20 -10.98 3.25
N SER A 92 11.37 -10.85 3.89
CA SER A 92 12.50 -10.11 3.35
C SER A 92 13.44 -11.02 2.56
N TYR A 93 13.90 -10.52 1.41
CA TYR A 93 15.00 -11.06 0.64
C TYR A 93 16.10 -10.00 0.55
N LEU A 94 17.28 -10.29 1.11
CA LEU A 94 18.29 -9.26 1.43
C LEU A 94 19.25 -8.91 0.28
N GLY A 95 18.98 -9.37 -0.94
CA GLY A 95 19.84 -9.05 -2.08
C GLY A 95 20.90 -10.11 -2.36
N GLY A 96 22.12 -9.67 -2.65
CA GLY A 96 23.20 -10.53 -3.14
C GLY A 96 23.70 -11.58 -2.15
N GLU A 97 23.68 -11.27 -0.86
CA GLU A 97 24.12 -12.19 0.21
C GLU A 97 23.13 -13.32 0.49
N ASP A 98 21.86 -13.12 0.17
CA ASP A 98 20.78 -14.02 0.53
C ASP A 98 20.65 -15.19 -0.45
N GLU A 99 21.09 -16.38 -0.04
CA GLU A 99 21.05 -17.59 -0.87
C GLU A 99 19.65 -18.03 -1.28
N ALA A 100 18.62 -17.57 -0.55
CA ALA A 100 17.22 -17.81 -0.91
C ALA A 100 16.68 -16.81 -1.94
N SER A 101 17.39 -15.71 -2.20
CA SER A 101 16.95 -14.65 -3.10
C SER A 101 17.20 -14.97 -4.56
N HIS A 102 16.32 -14.45 -5.44
CA HIS A 102 16.57 -14.46 -6.88
C HIS A 102 17.79 -13.61 -7.28
N SER A 103 18.23 -12.70 -6.43
CA SER A 103 19.40 -11.84 -6.61
C SER A 103 20.69 -12.41 -6.03
N ARG A 104 20.69 -13.66 -5.51
CA ARG A 104 21.86 -14.27 -4.86
C ARG A 104 23.13 -14.14 -5.71
N GLY A 105 24.26 -13.87 -5.06
CA GLY A 105 25.54 -13.58 -5.72
C GLY A 105 25.53 -12.31 -6.58
N GLY A 106 24.58 -11.39 -6.36
CA GLY A 106 24.41 -10.19 -7.18
C GLY A 106 23.80 -10.47 -8.56
N LYS A 107 23.19 -11.65 -8.77
CA LYS A 107 22.66 -12.07 -10.07
C LYS A 107 21.55 -11.14 -10.56
N ARG A 108 21.81 -10.43 -11.64
CA ARG A 108 20.84 -9.56 -12.34
C ARG A 108 20.41 -10.18 -13.67
N THR A 109 19.11 -10.29 -13.88
CA THR A 109 18.48 -10.89 -15.07
C THR A 109 17.27 -10.05 -15.48
N GLU A 110 16.78 -10.23 -16.70
CA GLU A 110 15.52 -9.59 -17.14
C GLU A 110 14.35 -9.88 -16.19
N ARG A 111 14.33 -11.08 -15.60
CA ARG A 111 13.26 -11.47 -14.69
C ARG A 111 13.28 -10.67 -13.39
N ASN A 112 14.44 -10.52 -12.75
CA ASN A 112 14.55 -9.94 -11.41
C ASN A 112 15.04 -8.49 -11.39
N VAL A 113 15.21 -7.85 -12.56
CA VAL A 113 15.70 -6.46 -12.66
C VAL A 113 14.89 -5.48 -11.81
N ALA A 114 13.59 -5.75 -11.59
CA ALA A 114 12.74 -4.96 -10.71
C ALA A 114 13.25 -4.85 -9.26
N MET A 115 13.96 -5.87 -8.75
CA MET A 115 14.60 -5.84 -7.42
C MET A 115 15.82 -4.91 -7.36
N TYR A 116 16.33 -4.48 -8.51
CA TYR A 116 17.43 -3.52 -8.66
C TYR A 116 16.95 -2.14 -9.11
N MET A 117 15.63 -1.96 -9.25
CA MET A 117 15.03 -0.66 -9.54
C MET A 117 14.74 0.09 -8.23
N LYS A 118 14.33 1.34 -8.35
CA LYS A 118 14.05 2.22 -7.20
C LYS A 118 13.14 1.53 -6.16
N PRO A 119 13.34 1.80 -4.86
CA PRO A 119 12.44 1.29 -3.84
C PRO A 119 10.98 1.65 -4.14
N GLY A 120 10.06 0.72 -3.88
CA GLY A 120 8.64 0.83 -4.27
C GLY A 120 8.30 0.21 -5.63
N THR A 121 9.32 -0.19 -6.40
CA THR A 121 9.09 -0.91 -7.67
C THR A 121 8.52 -2.32 -7.41
N ILE A 122 7.41 -2.64 -8.06
CA ILE A 122 6.77 -3.95 -8.03
C ILE A 122 7.63 -4.96 -8.76
N TYR A 123 7.95 -6.07 -8.10
CA TYR A 123 8.52 -7.26 -8.72
C TYR A 123 7.53 -8.42 -8.68
N VAL A 124 6.85 -8.64 -9.82
CA VAL A 124 5.95 -9.80 -10.00
C VAL A 124 6.60 -10.83 -10.91
N TYR A 125 6.62 -12.08 -10.46
CA TYR A 125 7.13 -13.19 -11.25
C TYR A 125 6.19 -14.40 -11.21
N GLN A 126 6.27 -15.22 -12.26
CA GLN A 126 5.54 -16.47 -12.36
C GLN A 126 6.28 -17.61 -11.66
N ILE A 127 5.58 -18.40 -10.86
CA ILE A 127 6.08 -19.58 -10.14
C ILE A 127 5.23 -20.80 -10.50
N TYR A 128 5.88 -21.96 -10.61
CA TYR A 128 5.26 -23.23 -11.00
C TYR A 128 4.42 -23.17 -12.29
N GLY A 129 4.78 -22.26 -13.21
CA GLY A 129 4.12 -22.10 -14.51
C GLY A 129 2.71 -21.50 -14.48
N ILE A 130 2.05 -21.35 -13.33
CA ILE A 130 0.62 -20.95 -13.28
C ILE A 130 0.27 -19.92 -12.21
N TYR A 131 1.19 -19.62 -11.30
CA TYR A 131 0.97 -18.75 -10.16
C TYR A 131 1.88 -17.53 -10.22
N PHE A 132 1.51 -16.46 -9.52
CA PHE A 132 2.33 -15.27 -9.37
C PHE A 132 2.74 -15.07 -7.91
N CYS A 133 3.83 -14.36 -7.70
CA CYS A 133 4.21 -13.79 -6.42
C CYS A 133 4.51 -12.30 -6.63
N MET A 134 4.06 -11.46 -5.71
CA MET A 134 4.30 -10.02 -5.73
C MET A 134 5.29 -9.62 -4.66
N ASN A 135 6.37 -8.97 -5.07
CA ASN A 135 7.37 -8.38 -4.20
C ASN A 135 7.45 -6.88 -4.46
N VAL A 136 8.08 -6.16 -3.55
CA VAL A 136 8.35 -4.73 -3.67
C VAL A 136 9.83 -4.47 -3.41
N SER A 137 10.50 -3.80 -4.34
CA SER A 137 11.90 -3.39 -4.20
C SER A 137 12.06 -2.51 -2.96
N SER A 138 13.12 -2.75 -2.20
CA SER A 138 13.48 -2.01 -0.98
C SER A 138 14.79 -1.25 -1.19
N LYS A 139 15.27 -0.55 -0.15
CA LYS A 139 16.62 0.01 -0.18
C LYS A 139 17.66 -1.11 -0.16
N GLY A 140 18.52 -1.13 -1.18
CA GLY A 140 19.63 -2.08 -1.33
C GLY A 140 19.52 -2.91 -2.61
N ASP A 141 20.65 -3.14 -3.26
CA ASP A 141 20.69 -3.80 -4.57
C ASP A 141 20.16 -5.24 -4.52
N GLY A 142 19.11 -5.48 -5.30
CA GLY A 142 18.48 -6.80 -5.38
C GLY A 142 17.62 -7.14 -4.16
N ALA A 143 17.43 -6.23 -3.20
CA ALA A 143 16.67 -6.49 -1.99
C ALA A 143 15.18 -6.18 -2.19
N ALA A 144 14.31 -7.11 -1.80
CA ALA A 144 12.86 -6.94 -1.97
C ALA A 144 12.06 -7.65 -0.88
N VAL A 145 10.85 -7.15 -0.65
CA VAL A 145 9.88 -7.71 0.30
C VAL A 145 8.80 -8.46 -0.47
N LEU A 146 8.62 -9.74 -0.18
CA LEU A 146 7.50 -10.54 -0.67
C LEU A 146 6.25 -10.27 0.17
N LEU A 147 5.13 -9.97 -0.49
CA LEU A 147 3.82 -9.98 0.16
C LEU A 147 3.30 -11.42 0.19
N ARG A 148 2.97 -11.92 1.38
CA ARG A 148 2.56 -13.32 1.55
C ARG A 148 1.12 -13.50 1.91
N SER A 149 0.56 -12.61 2.70
CA SER A 149 -0.83 -12.72 3.08
C SER A 149 -1.48 -11.38 3.34
N LEU A 150 -2.77 -11.31 3.01
CA LEU A 150 -3.64 -10.19 3.30
C LEU A 150 -4.86 -10.65 4.11
N GLU A 151 -5.33 -9.77 4.99
CA GLU A 151 -6.71 -9.76 5.51
C GLU A 151 -7.58 -9.01 4.50
N PRO A 152 -8.53 -9.68 3.81
CA PRO A 152 -9.46 -9.04 2.88
C PRO A 152 -10.35 -8.01 3.59
N LEU A 153 -10.48 -6.81 3.03
CA LEU A 153 -11.27 -5.70 3.59
C LEU A 153 -12.45 -5.31 2.69
N GLU A 154 -12.21 -5.15 1.39
CA GLU A 154 -13.23 -4.74 0.40
C GLU A 154 -13.09 -5.60 -0.87
N GLY A 155 -14.21 -5.89 -1.54
CA GLY A 155 -14.22 -6.68 -2.78
C GLY A 155 -14.18 -8.21 -2.60
N LEU A 156 -14.63 -8.73 -1.45
CA LEU A 156 -14.52 -10.15 -1.09
C LEU A 156 -15.19 -11.10 -2.11
N ASP A 157 -16.35 -10.71 -2.66
CA ASP A 157 -17.04 -11.55 -3.64
C ASP A 157 -16.25 -11.67 -4.95
N MET A 158 -15.65 -10.58 -5.41
CA MET A 158 -14.76 -10.58 -6.57
C MET A 158 -13.50 -11.42 -6.32
N MET A 159 -12.87 -11.25 -5.15
CA MET A 159 -11.74 -12.09 -4.74
C MET A 159 -12.10 -13.57 -4.75
N ARG A 160 -13.31 -13.92 -4.27
CA ARG A 160 -13.80 -15.30 -4.26
C ARG A 160 -14.02 -15.83 -5.67
N ASN A 161 -14.57 -15.01 -6.57
CA ASN A 161 -14.77 -15.36 -7.98
C ASN A 161 -13.43 -15.65 -8.68
N TYR A 162 -12.44 -14.78 -8.54
CA TYR A 162 -11.11 -14.99 -9.12
C TYR A 162 -10.41 -16.24 -8.57
N ARG A 163 -10.60 -16.54 -7.28
CA ARG A 163 -10.05 -17.74 -6.64
C ARG A 163 -10.80 -19.03 -7.00
N ASN A 164 -12.06 -18.95 -7.43
CA ASN A 164 -12.88 -20.11 -7.78
C ASN A 164 -12.69 -20.59 -9.23
N GLY A 165 -12.22 -19.75 -10.16
CA GLY A 165 -12.12 -20.09 -11.59
C GLY A 165 -11.29 -21.32 -11.97
N ARG A 166 -10.55 -21.93 -11.01
CA ARG A 166 -9.78 -23.17 -11.21
C ARG A 166 -10.18 -24.30 -10.25
N ARG A 167 -11.25 -24.15 -9.47
CA ARG A 167 -11.71 -25.16 -8.50
C ARG A 167 -12.76 -26.05 -9.15
N HIS A 168 -12.80 -27.32 -8.74
CA HIS A 168 -13.86 -28.23 -9.16
C HIS A 168 -15.23 -27.70 -8.75
N GLU A 169 -16.26 -27.90 -9.57
CA GLU A 169 -17.63 -27.43 -9.33
C GLU A 169 -18.21 -27.88 -7.98
N LYS A 170 -17.80 -29.05 -7.48
CA LYS A 170 -18.23 -29.61 -6.19
C LYS A 170 -17.42 -29.12 -4.98
N ALA A 171 -16.46 -28.22 -5.18
CA ALA A 171 -15.63 -27.73 -4.09
C ALA A 171 -16.44 -26.84 -3.14
N LYS A 172 -16.26 -27.05 -1.82
CA LYS A 172 -16.88 -26.18 -0.80
C LYS A 172 -16.52 -24.71 -1.06
N PRO A 173 -17.44 -23.75 -0.82
CA PRO A 173 -17.12 -22.34 -0.93
C PRO A 173 -15.88 -21.98 -0.10
N LEU A 174 -15.00 -21.13 -0.66
CA LEU A 174 -13.85 -20.64 0.08
C LEU A 174 -14.34 -19.84 1.29
N LYS A 175 -13.64 -19.94 2.41
CA LYS A 175 -13.79 -19.01 3.54
C LYS A 175 -12.99 -17.75 3.26
N ASP A 176 -13.33 -16.65 3.92
CA ASP A 176 -12.60 -15.38 3.74
C ASP A 176 -11.12 -15.50 4.12
N SER A 177 -10.82 -16.30 5.14
CA SER A 177 -9.45 -16.63 5.54
C SER A 177 -8.66 -17.38 4.48
N GLU A 178 -9.30 -17.93 3.44
CA GLU A 178 -8.65 -18.69 2.36
C GLU A 178 -8.45 -17.89 1.07
N LEU A 179 -8.96 -16.66 1.02
CA LEU A 179 -8.89 -15.80 -0.15
C LEU A 179 -7.46 -15.35 -0.41
N CYS A 180 -6.79 -14.82 0.63
CA CYS A 180 -5.49 -14.17 0.51
C CYS A 180 -4.39 -14.78 1.40
N ASN A 181 -4.61 -15.96 2.02
CA ASN A 181 -3.64 -16.61 2.92
C ASN A 181 -2.52 -17.38 2.19
N GLY A 182 -1.81 -16.68 1.31
CA GLY A 182 -0.65 -17.18 0.60
C GLY A 182 -0.24 -16.26 -0.56
N PRO A 183 1.06 -16.22 -0.92
CA PRO A 183 1.60 -15.22 -1.85
C PRO A 183 0.97 -15.30 -3.24
N SER A 184 0.65 -16.50 -3.71
CA SER A 184 -0.06 -16.67 -4.99
C SER A 184 -1.57 -16.57 -4.88
N LYS A 185 -2.12 -16.75 -3.67
CA LYS A 185 -3.56 -16.62 -3.43
C LYS A 185 -3.94 -15.15 -3.46
N LEU A 186 -3.19 -14.28 -2.78
CA LEU A 186 -3.44 -12.83 -2.82
C LEU A 186 -3.30 -12.28 -4.24
N CYS A 187 -2.32 -12.74 -5.03
CA CYS A 187 -2.19 -12.31 -6.42
C CYS A 187 -3.42 -12.71 -7.25
N GLN A 188 -3.94 -13.94 -7.09
CA GLN A 188 -5.17 -14.33 -7.77
C GLN A 188 -6.39 -13.55 -7.27
N ALA A 189 -6.54 -13.38 -5.95
CA ALA A 189 -7.68 -12.70 -5.37
C ALA A 189 -7.76 -11.23 -5.81
N LEU A 190 -6.62 -10.58 -6.05
CA LEU A 190 -6.52 -9.21 -6.52
C LEU A 190 -6.31 -9.08 -8.05
N ASP A 191 -6.41 -10.17 -8.82
CA ASP A 191 -6.08 -10.21 -10.27
C ASP A 191 -4.71 -9.61 -10.65
N LEU A 192 -3.73 -9.72 -9.75
CA LEU A 192 -2.36 -9.27 -9.97
C LEU A 192 -1.58 -10.31 -10.77
N ASN A 193 -1.10 -9.90 -11.94
CA ASN A 193 -0.35 -10.72 -12.89
C ASN A 193 0.95 -10.01 -13.34
N LYS A 194 1.66 -10.62 -14.30
CA LYS A 194 2.94 -10.12 -14.82
C LYS A 194 2.89 -8.67 -15.34
N ASN A 195 1.73 -8.16 -15.76
CA ASN A 195 1.60 -6.81 -16.34
C ASN A 195 1.89 -5.68 -15.34
N TYR A 196 1.88 -5.98 -14.04
CA TYR A 196 2.24 -5.05 -12.99
C TYR A 196 3.74 -5.09 -12.62
N ASN A 197 4.52 -6.00 -13.22
CA ASN A 197 5.96 -6.06 -12.98
C ASN A 197 6.65 -4.77 -13.45
N ARG A 198 7.61 -4.28 -12.67
CA ARG A 198 8.37 -3.02 -12.88
C ARG A 198 7.56 -1.73 -12.75
N ARG A 199 6.28 -1.79 -12.33
CA ARG A 199 5.50 -0.60 -12.01
C ARG A 199 5.84 -0.05 -10.62
N ASP A 200 5.46 1.18 -10.33
CA ASP A 200 5.82 1.89 -9.09
C ASP A 200 4.61 2.09 -8.17
N LEU A 201 4.62 1.50 -6.98
CA LEU A 201 3.50 1.60 -6.02
C LEU A 201 3.22 3.02 -5.53
N SER A 202 4.19 3.94 -5.63
CA SER A 202 4.00 5.32 -5.19
C SER A 202 3.20 6.16 -6.22
N ASP A 203 3.14 5.74 -7.48
CA ASP A 203 2.56 6.53 -8.57
C ASP A 203 1.60 5.73 -9.49
N ASP A 204 1.53 4.40 -9.37
CA ASP A 204 0.67 3.57 -10.23
C ASP A 204 -0.83 3.86 -10.02
N GLN A 205 -1.59 3.82 -11.10
CA GLN A 205 -3.02 4.17 -11.10
C GLN A 205 -3.94 3.02 -10.69
N ASP A 206 -3.45 1.80 -10.81
CA ASP A 206 -4.23 0.57 -10.64
C ASP A 206 -3.89 -0.11 -9.30
N THR A 207 -2.66 0.02 -8.80
CA THR A 207 -2.18 -0.66 -7.61
C THR A 207 -1.34 0.26 -6.74
N TRP A 208 -1.75 0.47 -5.49
CA TRP A 208 -1.02 1.29 -4.52
C TRP A 208 -1.16 0.73 -3.10
N MET A 209 -0.36 1.24 -2.18
CA MET A 209 -0.55 0.99 -0.74
C MET A 209 -1.07 2.24 -0.04
N GLU A 210 -1.98 2.06 0.90
CA GLU A 210 -2.49 3.11 1.77
C GLU A 210 -2.00 2.93 3.20
N ALA A 211 -1.87 4.05 3.92
CA ALA A 211 -1.59 4.05 5.34
C ALA A 211 -2.69 3.29 6.10
N GLY A 212 -2.28 2.25 6.82
CA GLY A 212 -3.17 1.46 7.66
C GLY A 212 -2.81 1.58 9.14
N SER A 213 -3.09 0.53 9.90
CA SER A 213 -2.83 0.51 11.34
C SER A 213 -1.35 0.26 11.61
N LYS A 214 -0.72 1.12 12.43
CA LYS A 214 0.64 0.86 12.91
C LYS A 214 0.64 -0.38 13.81
N ILE A 215 1.41 -1.39 13.44
CA ILE A 215 1.64 -2.59 14.25
C ILE A 215 2.86 -2.35 15.13
N LEU A 216 2.75 -2.66 16.43
CA LEU A 216 3.87 -2.54 17.36
C LEU A 216 4.80 -3.75 17.20
N ASP A 217 6.10 -3.57 17.43
CA ASP A 217 7.08 -4.66 17.27
C ASP A 217 6.77 -5.90 18.14
N GLN A 218 6.19 -5.69 19.33
CA GLN A 218 5.74 -6.77 20.22
C GLN A 218 4.60 -7.64 19.63
N ASP A 219 3.87 -7.11 18.65
CA ASP A 219 2.78 -7.79 17.96
C ASP A 219 3.25 -8.41 16.63
N ILE A 220 4.55 -8.33 16.32
CA ILE A 220 5.16 -8.89 15.11
C ILE A 220 5.97 -10.14 15.46
N VAL A 221 5.56 -11.27 14.90
CA VAL A 221 6.33 -12.51 15.00
C VAL A 221 7.42 -12.51 13.91
N SER A 222 8.67 -12.73 14.31
CA SER A 222 9.81 -12.91 13.40
C SER A 222 10.22 -14.39 13.37
N CYS A 223 10.25 -15.01 12.20
CA CYS A 223 10.47 -16.46 12.08
C CYS A 223 11.08 -16.85 10.72
N ALA A 224 11.35 -18.14 10.54
CA ALA A 224 11.90 -18.68 9.30
C ALA A 224 10.92 -18.51 8.12
N ARG A 225 11.48 -18.27 6.93
CA ARG A 225 10.74 -18.12 5.67
C ARG A 225 10.23 -19.47 5.15
N ILE A 226 9.22 -19.43 4.31
CA ILE A 226 8.51 -20.63 3.82
C ILE A 226 8.99 -21.00 2.42
N GLY A 227 9.27 -22.29 2.20
CA GLY A 227 9.55 -22.83 0.87
C GLY A 227 10.98 -22.61 0.37
N ILE A 228 11.92 -22.31 1.27
CA ILE A 228 13.33 -22.05 0.93
C ILE A 228 14.31 -23.07 1.54
N GLY A 229 13.88 -24.32 1.76
CA GLY A 229 14.67 -25.33 2.46
C GLY A 229 16.04 -25.65 1.84
N SER A 230 16.22 -25.38 0.54
CA SER A 230 17.50 -25.55 -0.16
C SER A 230 18.52 -24.43 0.09
N ALA A 231 18.17 -23.38 0.83
CA ALA A 231 19.01 -22.19 1.03
C ALA A 231 20.01 -22.32 2.21
N GLY A 232 20.25 -23.53 2.73
CA GLY A 232 21.19 -23.77 3.83
C GLY A 232 20.87 -22.92 5.07
N GLU A 233 21.87 -22.22 5.61
CA GLU A 233 21.70 -21.38 6.80
C GLU A 233 20.71 -20.22 6.60
N TRP A 234 20.52 -19.74 5.36
CA TRP A 234 19.52 -18.71 5.03
C TRP A 234 18.07 -19.20 5.19
N ALA A 235 17.83 -20.51 5.21
CA ALA A 235 16.52 -21.08 5.45
C ALA A 235 16.04 -20.89 6.89
N LYS A 236 16.96 -20.78 7.85
CA LYS A 236 16.66 -20.66 9.29
C LYS A 236 16.58 -19.21 9.78
N LYS A 237 17.07 -18.25 9.00
CA LYS A 237 17.10 -16.83 9.39
C LYS A 237 15.67 -16.28 9.60
N PRO A 238 15.45 -15.45 10.65
CA PRO A 238 14.13 -14.92 11.00
C PRO A 238 13.73 -13.75 10.10
N LEU A 239 13.56 -14.02 8.79
CA LEU A 239 13.28 -13.03 7.75
C LEU A 239 11.84 -13.07 7.25
N ARG A 240 10.95 -13.74 7.97
CA ARG A 240 9.49 -13.71 7.78
C ARG A 240 8.83 -13.01 8.95
N PHE A 241 7.92 -12.10 8.64
CA PHE A 241 7.23 -11.26 9.63
C PHE A 241 5.72 -11.38 9.45
N TYR A 242 4.98 -11.53 10.54
CA TYR A 242 3.53 -11.51 10.51
C TYR A 242 2.91 -11.02 11.81
N ILE A 243 1.64 -10.58 11.73
CA ILE A 243 0.88 -10.08 12.88
C ILE A 243 0.46 -11.25 13.79
N LYS A 244 0.90 -11.23 15.06
CA LYS A 244 0.65 -12.28 16.05
C LYS A 244 -0.84 -12.57 16.20
N GLY A 245 -1.21 -13.85 16.18
CA GLY A 245 -2.60 -14.29 16.37
C GLY A 245 -3.56 -14.01 15.19
N ASN A 246 -3.11 -13.36 14.12
CA ASN A 246 -3.99 -13.02 13.00
C ASN A 246 -4.38 -14.27 12.18
N LYS A 247 -5.69 -14.51 12.02
CA LYS A 247 -6.24 -15.71 11.35
C LYS A 247 -6.01 -15.75 9.83
N TYR A 248 -5.61 -14.64 9.22
CA TYR A 248 -5.35 -14.53 7.79
C TYR A 248 -3.89 -14.87 7.43
N VAL A 249 -2.98 -15.01 8.41
CA VAL A 249 -1.59 -15.45 8.18
C VAL A 249 -1.59 -16.81 7.49
N SER A 250 -0.71 -16.99 6.50
CA SER A 250 -0.69 -18.21 5.68
C SER A 250 -0.24 -19.44 6.44
N VAL A 251 0.84 -19.33 7.23
CA VAL A 251 1.35 -20.40 8.10
C VAL A 251 1.82 -19.79 9.42
N ARG A 252 1.21 -20.18 10.52
CA ARG A 252 1.61 -19.74 11.87
C ARG A 252 2.74 -20.61 12.41
N ASP A 253 3.78 -19.98 12.92
CA ASP A 253 4.86 -20.61 13.66
C ASP A 253 4.57 -20.49 15.17
N LYS A 254 4.00 -21.55 15.75
CA LYS A 254 3.61 -21.57 17.16
C LYS A 254 4.81 -21.45 18.10
N VAL A 255 5.99 -21.91 17.69
CA VAL A 255 7.20 -21.82 18.50
C VAL A 255 7.70 -20.38 18.52
N ALA A 256 7.75 -19.73 17.36
CA ALA A 256 8.10 -18.30 17.28
C ALA A 256 7.08 -17.42 18.04
N GLU A 257 5.78 -17.72 17.95
CA GLU A 257 4.74 -17.00 18.69
C GLU A 257 4.87 -17.09 20.22
N ALA A 258 5.34 -18.23 20.73
CA ALA A 258 5.56 -18.41 22.16
C ALA A 258 6.80 -17.66 22.69
N ASN A 259 7.74 -17.37 21.79
CA ASN A 259 9.03 -16.73 22.10
C ASN A 259 9.08 -15.23 21.72
N SER A 260 8.00 -14.67 21.17
CA SER A 260 7.87 -13.27 20.73
C SER A 260 7.01 -12.44 21.65
#